data_AF-A0A7C1VKU4-F1
#
_entry.id   AF-A0A7C1VKU4-F1
#
_cell.length_a   1.000
_cell.length_b   1.000
_cell.length_c   1.000
_cell.angle_alpha   90.00
_cell.angle_beta   90.00
_cell.angle_gamma   90.00
#
_symmetry.space_group_name_H-M   'P 1'
#
loop_
_entity.id
_entity.type
_entity.pdbx_description
1 polymer ?
#
loop_
_entity_poly.entity_id
_entity_poly.type
_entity_poly.pdbx_seq_one_letter_code
_entity_poly.pdbx_strand_id
1 'polypeptide(L)'
;MAVVIHSETAFSLVANTKSVDLVSGQYEFVGKGKFTLAALGSATGINVELRIGGITVIGDQPIPWTGTAGGLDISAHVMASQALNGGRVELFLRNTTGGTLTTDLILLFDAL
;
A
#
# COMPACT_ATOMS: atom_id res chain seq x y z
N MET A 1 -7.93 13.93 11.62
CA MET A 1 -8.96 13.30 10.76
C MET A 1 -8.20 12.70 9.59
N ALA A 2 -8.23 11.37 9.47
CA ALA A 2 -7.47 10.69 8.43
C ALA A 2 -8.07 10.95 7.05
N VAL A 3 -7.23 11.32 6.08
CA VAL A 3 -7.57 11.42 4.66
C VAL A 3 -7.05 10.18 3.94
N VAL A 4 -7.74 9.79 2.87
CA VAL A 4 -7.31 8.70 1.99
C VAL A 4 -6.32 9.27 0.98
N ILE A 5 -5.07 8.82 1.02
CA ILE A 5 -4.06 9.14 0.00
C ILE A 5 -4.35 8.33 -1.26
N HIS A 6 -4.61 7.04 -1.09
CA HIS A 6 -4.85 6.13 -2.20
C HIS A 6 -5.65 4.91 -1.70
N SER A 7 -6.53 4.38 -2.54
CA SER A 7 -7.33 3.19 -2.24
C SER A 7 -7.67 2.47 -3.52
N GLU A 8 -7.53 1.15 -3.51
CA GLU A 8 -7.86 0.28 -4.64
C GLU A 8 -8.56 -0.97 -4.13
N THR A 9 -9.45 -1.52 -4.94
CA THR A 9 -10.12 -2.80 -4.70
C THR A 9 -9.97 -3.65 -5.95
N ALA A 10 -9.52 -4.88 -5.77
CA ALA A 10 -9.17 -5.80 -6.84
C ALA A 10 -8.15 -5.25 -7.85
N PHE A 11 -7.14 -4.49 -7.38
CA PHE A 11 -6.05 -4.03 -8.23
C PHE A 11 -5.31 -5.23 -8.83
N SER A 12 -5.34 -5.36 -10.15
CA SER A 12 -4.78 -6.51 -10.85
C SER A 12 -3.31 -6.29 -11.18
N LEU A 13 -2.46 -7.22 -10.76
CA LEU A 13 -1.03 -7.19 -11.05
C LEU A 13 -0.60 -8.47 -11.79
N VAL A 14 -0.09 -8.27 -13.01
CA VAL A 14 0.39 -9.35 -13.88
C VAL A 14 1.55 -10.10 -13.22
N ALA A 15 1.68 -11.38 -13.56
CA ALA A 15 2.76 -12.27 -13.12
C ALA A 15 4.15 -11.62 -13.24
N ASN A 16 5.00 -11.85 -12.24
CA ASN A 16 6.41 -11.41 -12.21
C ASN A 16 6.65 -9.92 -12.52
N THR A 17 5.67 -9.06 -12.22
CA THR A 17 5.71 -7.64 -12.56
C THR A 17 5.69 -6.77 -11.31
N LYS A 18 6.29 -5.57 -11.40
CA LYS A 18 6.14 -4.50 -10.41
C LYS A 18 5.20 -3.43 -10.97
N SER A 19 4.29 -2.93 -10.16
CA SER A 19 3.40 -1.84 -10.54
C SER A 19 4.18 -0.57 -10.84
N VAL A 20 3.54 0.35 -11.55
CA VAL A 20 3.91 1.77 -11.49
C VAL A 20 3.67 2.33 -10.08
N ASP A 21 4.16 3.53 -9.81
CA ASP A 21 3.84 4.23 -8.57
C ASP A 21 2.32 4.45 -8.49
N LEU A 22 1.72 3.90 -7.44
CA LEU A 22 0.29 3.94 -7.23
C LEU A 22 -0.16 5.27 -6.62
N VAL A 23 0.75 6.01 -5.98
CA VAL A 23 0.44 7.34 -5.45
C VAL A 23 0.82 8.38 -6.51
N SER A 24 -0.18 8.98 -7.14
CA SER A 24 0.00 10.11 -8.05
C SER A 24 -1.10 11.15 -7.85
N GLY A 25 -0.77 12.42 -8.10
CA GLY A 25 -1.72 13.53 -8.01
C GLY A 25 -1.72 14.26 -6.67
N GLN A 26 -2.90 14.62 -6.17
CA GLN A 26 -3.05 15.62 -5.10
C GLN A 26 -2.32 15.27 -3.79
N TYR A 27 -2.22 13.98 -3.45
CA TYR A 27 -1.58 13.50 -2.22
C TYR A 27 -0.19 12.89 -2.46
N GLU A 28 0.42 13.15 -3.61
CA GLU A 28 1.80 12.75 -3.87
C GLU A 28 2.79 13.38 -2.88
N PHE A 29 2.48 14.58 -2.38
CA PHE A 29 3.25 15.26 -1.35
C PHE A 29 2.36 15.59 -0.15
N VAL A 30 2.76 15.15 1.04
CA VAL A 30 2.04 15.46 2.28
C VAL A 30 3.00 15.94 3.37
N GLY A 31 2.45 16.67 4.34
CA GLY A 31 3.20 17.16 5.49
C GLY A 31 3.48 16.08 6.54
N LYS A 32 3.97 16.51 7.70
CA LYS A 32 4.15 15.65 8.86
C LYS A 32 2.82 15.05 9.29
N GLY A 33 2.83 13.75 9.59
CA GLY A 33 1.64 13.06 10.05
C GLY A 33 1.85 11.56 10.20
N LYS A 34 0.77 10.87 10.57
CA LYS A 34 0.72 9.42 10.71
C LYS A 34 0.22 8.79 9.42
N PHE A 35 0.97 7.82 8.91
CA PHE A 35 0.63 7.04 7.73
C PHE A 35 0.21 5.65 8.16
N THR A 36 -0.88 5.15 7.61
CA THR A 36 -1.33 3.77 7.84
C THR A 36 -1.63 3.12 6.51
N LEU A 37 -0.92 2.03 6.19
CA LEU A 37 -1.20 1.20 5.03
C LEU A 37 -1.84 -0.10 5.49
N ALA A 38 -3.01 -0.43 4.93
CA ALA A 38 -3.58 -1.75 5.03
C ALA A 38 -3.66 -2.39 3.65
N ALA A 39 -3.39 -3.70 3.56
CA ALA A 39 -3.39 -4.41 2.29
C ALA A 39 -3.81 -5.87 2.46
N LEU A 40 -4.53 -6.41 1.47
CA LEU A 40 -5.03 -7.78 1.43
C LEU A 40 -4.78 -8.34 0.02
N GLY A 41 -3.98 -9.39 -0.09
CA GLY A 41 -3.76 -10.08 -1.36
C GLY A 41 -4.86 -11.09 -1.66
N SER A 42 -5.13 -11.38 -2.93
CA SER A 42 -5.98 -12.51 -3.30
C SER A 42 -5.32 -13.87 -3.06
N ALA A 43 -3.99 -13.89 -3.01
CA ALA A 43 -3.16 -15.04 -2.67
C ALA A 43 -1.76 -14.57 -2.23
N THR A 44 -0.97 -15.49 -1.67
CA THR A 44 0.42 -15.23 -1.32
C THR A 44 1.25 -14.94 -2.57
N GLY A 45 2.16 -13.97 -2.47
CA GLY A 45 3.12 -13.63 -3.52
C GLY A 45 3.00 -12.20 -4.05
N ILE A 46 2.16 -11.37 -3.44
CA ILE A 46 2.22 -9.91 -3.60
C ILE A 46 3.10 -9.32 -2.50
N ASN A 47 4.09 -8.54 -2.91
CA ASN A 47 4.94 -7.74 -2.06
C ASN A 47 4.57 -6.27 -2.19
N VAL A 48 4.78 -5.52 -1.11
CA VAL A 48 4.47 -4.09 -0.99
C VAL A 48 5.75 -3.33 -0.71
N GLU A 49 5.90 -2.18 -1.35
CA GLU A 49 6.93 -1.21 -1.03
C GLU A 49 6.29 0.16 -0.81
N LEU A 50 6.55 0.78 0.34
CA LEU A 50 6.05 2.10 0.70
C LEU A 50 7.22 2.99 1.10
N ARG A 51 7.34 4.15 0.44
CA ARG A 51 8.34 5.17 0.74
C ARG A 51 7.67 6.50 1.03
N ILE A 52 8.17 7.22 2.01
CA ILE A 52 7.67 8.54 2.40
C ILE A 52 8.87 9.45 2.66
N GLY A 53 8.98 10.54 1.91
CA GLY A 53 10.07 11.51 2.05
C GLY A 53 11.46 10.90 1.84
N GLY A 54 11.56 9.87 1.00
CA GLY A 54 12.80 9.11 0.77
C GLY A 54 13.11 8.04 1.83
N ILE A 55 12.30 7.90 2.88
CA ILE A 55 12.43 6.84 3.88
C ILE A 55 11.60 5.64 3.45
N THR A 56 12.24 4.48 3.35
CA THR A 56 11.55 3.20 3.12
C THR A 56 10.84 2.75 4.40
N VAL A 57 9.51 2.76 4.38
CA VAL A 57 8.65 2.32 5.48
C VAL A 57 8.39 0.82 5.39
N ILE A 58 8.10 0.35 4.18
CA ILE A 58 7.99 -1.07 3.86
C ILE A 58 8.92 -1.32 2.68
N GLY A 59 9.91 -2.18 2.85
CA GLY A 59 10.89 -2.52 1.81
C GLY A 59 10.56 -3.85 1.16
N ASP A 60 9.72 -3.83 0.13
CA ASP A 60 9.38 -4.98 -0.72
C ASP A 60 9.00 -6.24 0.09
N GLN A 61 8.16 -6.06 1.12
CA GLN A 61 7.74 -7.14 2.02
C GLN A 61 6.45 -7.81 1.55
N PRO A 62 6.29 -9.14 1.74
CA PRO A 62 5.07 -9.83 1.36
C PRO A 62 3.87 -9.36 2.20
N ILE A 63 2.69 -9.29 1.58
CA ILE A 63 1.43 -9.12 2.32
C ILE A 63 1.16 -10.43 3.10
N PRO A 64 1.00 -10.38 4.43
CA PRO A 64 0.82 -11.58 5.25
C PRO A 64 -0.63 -12.09 5.23
N TRP A 65 -1.59 -11.28 4.82
CA TRP A 65 -3.01 -11.63 4.75
C TRP A 65 -3.45 -11.94 3.33
N THR A 66 -4.32 -12.94 3.21
CA THR A 66 -4.98 -13.28 1.95
C THR A 66 -6.48 -13.42 2.14
N GLY A 67 -7.26 -13.08 1.13
CA GLY A 67 -8.71 -13.10 1.21
C GLY A 67 -9.40 -12.80 -0.12
N THR A 68 -10.72 -12.65 -0.05
CA THR A 68 -11.52 -12.27 -1.22
C THR A 68 -11.46 -10.75 -1.42
N ALA A 69 -11.49 -10.32 -2.68
CA ALA A 69 -11.57 -8.90 -3.03
C ALA A 69 -12.77 -8.22 -2.35
N GLY A 70 -12.58 -6.99 -1.90
CA GLY A 70 -13.51 -6.24 -1.05
C GLY A 70 -13.47 -6.65 0.43
N GLY A 71 -12.61 -7.58 0.83
CA GLY A 71 -12.51 -8.11 2.20
C GLY A 71 -11.53 -7.36 3.11
N LEU A 72 -11.00 -6.21 2.67
CA LEU A 72 -10.00 -5.45 3.43
C LEU A 72 -10.59 -4.86 4.72
N ASP A 73 -10.05 -5.26 5.86
CA ASP A 73 -10.31 -4.65 7.18
C ASP A 73 -9.09 -3.88 7.68
N ILE A 74 -9.24 -2.57 7.87
CA ILE A 74 -8.17 -1.65 8.29
C ILE A 74 -7.71 -1.92 9.72
N SER A 75 -8.53 -2.59 10.54
CA SER A 75 -8.14 -2.97 11.91
C SER A 75 -7.31 -4.26 11.95
N ALA A 76 -7.45 -5.13 10.94
CA ALA A 76 -6.81 -6.45 10.91
C ALA A 76 -5.63 -6.55 9.94
N HIS A 77 -5.66 -5.81 8.82
CA HIS A 77 -4.73 -5.99 7.70
C HIS A 77 -3.69 -4.86 7.59
N VAL A 78 -3.23 -4.33 8.72
CA VAL A 78 -2.28 -3.19 8.77
C VAL A 78 -0.85 -3.63 8.49
N MET A 79 -0.31 -3.22 7.35
CA MET A 79 1.09 -3.45 6.98
C MET A 79 2.06 -2.57 7.77
N ALA A 80 1.72 -1.29 7.92
CA ALA A 80 2.51 -0.33 8.68
C ALA A 80 1.63 0.81 9.18
N SER A 81 1.95 1.33 10.38
CA SER A 81 1.28 2.50 10.94
C SER A 81 2.26 3.32 11.79
N GLN A 82 2.74 4.44 11.25
CA GLN A 82 3.77 5.25 11.92
C GLN A 82 3.74 6.73 11.55
N ALA A 83 4.22 7.57 12.46
CA ALA A 83 4.37 9.01 12.26
C ALA A 83 5.69 9.34 11.59
N LEU A 84 5.63 10.18 10.55
CA LEU A 84 6.77 10.61 9.74
C LEU A 84 6.70 12.10 9.45
N ASN A 85 7.84 12.68 9.07
CA ASN A 85 7.96 14.10 8.75
C ASN A 85 7.27 14.52 7.43
N GLY A 86 6.72 13.56 6.68
CA GLY A 86 6.10 13.79 5.38
C GLY A 86 7.09 13.77 4.22
N GLY A 87 6.69 14.35 3.10
CA GLY A 87 7.44 14.37 1.85
C GLY A 87 6.68 13.66 0.73
N ARG A 88 7.43 13.24 -0.31
CA ARG A 88 6.86 12.47 -1.43
C ARG A 88 6.45 11.08 -0.96
N VAL A 89 5.24 10.67 -1.27
CA VAL A 89 4.70 9.34 -0.96
C VAL A 89 4.75 8.50 -2.22
N GLU A 90 5.35 7.33 -2.14
CA GLU A 90 5.48 6.40 -3.27
C GLU A 90 5.04 5.01 -2.80
N LEU A 91 4.18 4.34 -3.57
CA LEU A 91 3.66 3.02 -3.25
C LEU A 91 3.76 2.10 -4.46
N PHE A 92 4.37 0.93 -4.27
CA PHE A 92 4.51 -0.07 -5.31
C PHE A 92 4.06 -1.44 -4.82
N LEU A 93 3.55 -2.24 -5.74
CA LEU A 93 3.25 -3.65 -5.56
C LEU A 93 4.12 -4.48 -6.49
N ARG A 94 4.53 -5.67 -6.05
CA ARG A 94 5.28 -6.62 -6.87
C ARG A 94 4.66 -8.01 -6.77
N ASN A 95 4.27 -8.57 -7.91
CA ASN A 95 3.79 -9.93 -7.99
C ASN A 95 4.98 -10.85 -8.27
N THR A 96 5.17 -11.84 -7.41
CA THR A 96 6.27 -12.80 -7.45
C THR A 96 5.86 -14.18 -7.97
N THR A 97 4.61 -14.30 -8.44
CA THR A 97 4.03 -15.57 -8.88
C THR A 97 3.96 -15.67 -10.41
N GLY A 98 3.67 -16.88 -10.89
CA GLY A 98 3.46 -17.16 -12.32
C GLY A 98 2.08 -16.80 -12.86
N GLY A 99 1.18 -16.27 -12.03
CA GLY A 99 -0.18 -15.90 -12.42
C GLY A 99 -0.51 -14.46 -12.04
N THR A 100 -1.58 -13.91 -12.64
CA THR A 100 -2.13 -12.63 -12.22
C THR A 100 -2.79 -12.77 -10.86
N LEU A 101 -2.48 -11.85 -9.95
CA LEU A 101 -3.11 -11.76 -8.63
C LEU A 101 -3.76 -10.40 -8.49
N THR A 102 -4.72 -10.29 -7.57
CA THR A 102 -5.35 -9.02 -7.22
C THR A 102 -5.00 -8.61 -5.79
N THR A 103 -5.09 -7.32 -5.49
CA THR A 103 -4.84 -6.79 -4.14
C THR A 103 -5.82 -5.68 -3.84
N ASP A 104 -6.34 -5.70 -2.61
CA ASP A 104 -7.03 -4.56 -2.03
C ASP A 104 -6.05 -3.80 -1.15
N LEU A 105 -6.08 -2.47 -1.20
CA LEU A 105 -5.27 -1.65 -0.32
C LEU A 105 -5.90 -0.30 -0.02
N ILE A 106 -5.48 0.26 1.10
CA ILE A 106 -5.79 1.65 1.45
C ILE A 106 -4.61 2.26 2.20
N LEU A 107 -4.19 3.42 1.73
CA LEU A 107 -3.18 4.25 2.37
C LEU A 107 -3.87 5.50 2.96
N LEU A 108 -3.80 5.61 4.28
CA LEU A 108 -4.39 6.69 5.05
C LEU A 108 -3.29 7.62 5.59
N PHE A 109 -3.63 8.90 5.70
CA PHE A 109 -2.79 9.92 6.32
C PHE A 109 -3.58 10.74 7.33
N ASP A 110 -3.07 10.85 8.55
CA ASP A 110 -3.61 11.73 9.60
C ASP A 110 -2.58 12.82 9.92
N ALA A 111 -2.92 14.07 9.68
CA ALA A 111 -2.02 15.20 9.90
C ALA A 111 -1.73 15.39 11.40
N LEU A 112 -0.47 15.75 11.73
CA LEU A 112 0.01 16.01 13.10
C LEU A 112 0.45 17.45 13.29
#